data_AF-A0A6I7N3M9-F1
#
_entry.id   AF-A0A6I7N3M9-F1
#
_cell.length_a   1.000
_cell.length_b   1.000
_cell.length_c   1.000
_cell.angle_alpha   90.00
_cell.angle_beta   90.00
_cell.angle_gamma   90.00
#
_symmetry.space_group_name_H-M   'P 1'
#
loop_
_entity.id
_entity.type
_entity.pdbx_description
1 polymer ?
#
loop_
_entity_poly.entity_id
_entity_poly.type
_entity_poly.pdbx_seq_one_letter_code
_entity_poly.pdbx_strand_id
1 'polypeptide(L)'
;MKKIWIVVLIAAVLALLALGGTAGHQVTTTDAFCSSCHAYEKASWDHGVHHSVGCLDCHTGGFVRDKTQGSRKVYLVFTGQVDPHHDRLPSYPDKTMSNCIGCHMTEEVAEKNPIYMERHSEYLVAAENCIACHEGGHVQEIRDKRYLAVRRGEQ
;
A
#
# COMPACT_ATOMS: atom_id res chain seq x y z
N MET A 1 -28.97 25.30 -31.09
CA MET A 1 -29.36 25.27 -29.66
C MET A 1 -29.30 23.87 -29.03
N LYS A 2 -29.88 22.80 -29.62
CA LYS A 2 -29.83 21.43 -29.03
C LYS A 2 -28.42 20.85 -28.81
N LYS A 3 -27.47 21.14 -29.71
CA LYS A 3 -26.08 20.64 -29.60
C LYS A 3 -25.27 21.32 -28.48
N ILE A 4 -25.60 22.57 -28.14
CA ILE A 4 -24.89 23.32 -27.08
C ILE A 4 -25.20 22.70 -25.71
N TRP A 5 -26.46 22.34 -25.45
CA TRP A 5 -26.84 21.66 -24.21
C TRP A 5 -26.17 20.28 -24.05
N ILE A 6 -26.00 19.51 -25.14
CA ILE A 6 -25.27 18.24 -25.09
C ILE A 6 -23.80 18.47 -24.72
N VAL A 7 -23.15 19.48 -25.31
CA VAL A 7 -21.76 19.84 -24.98
C VAL A 7 -21.64 20.28 -23.52
N VAL A 8 -22.56 21.11 -23.03
CA VAL A 8 -22.59 21.55 -21.62
C VAL A 8 -22.78 20.38 -20.67
N LEU A 9 -23.68 19.43 -20.99
CA LEU A 9 -23.89 18.24 -20.18
C LEU A 9 -22.65 17.34 -20.15
N ILE A 10 -22.01 17.08 -21.29
CA ILE A 10 -20.77 16.29 -21.35
C ILE A 10 -19.67 16.99 -20.53
N ALA A 11 -19.50 18.30 -20.69
CA ALA A 11 -18.52 19.06 -19.93
C ALA A 11 -18.79 19.00 -18.41
N ALA A 12 -20.06 19.11 -18.00
CA ALA A 12 -20.44 18.99 -16.59
C ALA A 12 -20.16 17.59 -16.03
N VAL A 13 -20.47 16.52 -16.77
CA VAL A 13 -20.16 15.14 -16.36
C VAL A 13 -18.66 14.92 -16.26
N LEU A 14 -17.88 15.38 -17.25
CA LEU A 14 -16.41 15.28 -17.20
C LEU A 14 -15.83 16.05 -16.02
N ALA A 15 -16.34 17.24 -15.72
CA ALA A 15 -15.92 18.01 -14.56
C ALA A 15 -16.24 17.27 -13.25
N LEU A 16 -17.45 16.70 -13.12
CA LEU A 16 -17.83 15.91 -11.96
C LEU A 16 -16.97 14.65 -11.80
N LEU A 17 -16.66 13.94 -12.89
CA LEU A 17 -15.78 12.78 -12.86
C LEU A 17 -14.35 13.16 -12.49
N ALA A 18 -13.85 14.28 -12.98
CA ALA A 18 -12.52 14.79 -12.63
C ALA A 18 -12.45 15.15 -11.13
N LEU A 19 -13.43 15.92 -10.63
CA LEU A 19 -13.50 16.33 -9.22
C LEU A 19 -13.72 15.14 -8.28
N GLY A 20 -14.61 14.22 -8.64
CA GLY A 20 -14.85 12.99 -7.88
C GLY A 20 -13.63 12.07 -7.90
N GLY A 21 -12.95 11.97 -9.04
CA GLY A 21 -11.74 11.17 -9.20
C GLY A 21 -10.56 11.69 -8.36
N THR A 22 -10.35 13.01 -8.31
CA THR A 22 -9.28 13.61 -7.49
C THR A 22 -9.57 13.47 -6.00
N ALA A 23 -10.79 13.78 -5.57
CA ALA A 23 -11.19 13.61 -4.17
C ALA A 23 -11.10 12.14 -3.73
N GLY A 24 -11.61 11.23 -4.56
CA GLY A 24 -11.50 9.79 -4.34
C GLY A 24 -10.06 9.31 -4.28
N HIS A 25 -9.18 9.82 -5.16
CA HIS A 25 -7.76 9.51 -5.11
C HIS A 25 -7.13 9.93 -3.78
N GLN A 26 -7.35 11.18 -3.35
CA GLN A 26 -6.79 11.71 -2.10
C GLN A 26 -7.22 10.91 -0.87
N VAL A 27 -8.50 10.52 -0.78
CA VAL A 27 -9.00 9.72 0.34
C VAL A 27 -8.37 8.33 0.33
N THR A 28 -8.35 7.68 -0.84
CA THR A 28 -7.89 6.29 -0.99
C THR A 28 -6.38 6.12 -0.93
N THR A 29 -5.62 7.21 -0.74
CA THR A 29 -4.17 7.18 -0.48
C THR A 29 -3.81 7.42 0.99
N THR A 30 -4.79 7.64 1.87
CA THR A 30 -4.55 7.88 3.30
C THR A 30 -4.40 6.59 4.10
N ASP A 31 -3.63 6.65 5.19
CA ASP A 31 -3.54 5.57 6.17
C ASP A 31 -4.89 5.27 6.83
N ALA A 32 -5.72 6.28 7.01
CA ALA A 32 -7.08 6.13 7.54
C ALA A 32 -7.95 5.24 6.61
N PHE A 33 -7.83 5.43 5.30
CA PHE A 33 -8.51 4.56 4.34
C PHE A 33 -7.96 3.14 4.40
N CYS A 34 -6.65 2.95 4.39
CA CYS A 34 -6.04 1.61 4.47
C CYS A 34 -6.45 0.87 5.75
N SER A 35 -6.35 1.54 6.91
CA SER A 35 -6.66 0.97 8.23
C SER A 35 -8.13 0.66 8.46
N SER A 36 -9.04 1.17 7.62
CA SER A 36 -10.47 0.79 7.65
C SER A 36 -10.71 -0.71 7.45
N CYS A 37 -9.79 -1.38 6.74
CA CYS A 37 -9.76 -2.85 6.60
C CYS A 37 -8.48 -3.47 7.21
N HIS A 38 -7.36 -2.74 7.23
CA HIS A 38 -6.05 -3.22 7.67
C HIS A 38 -5.68 -2.77 9.09
N ALA A 39 -6.59 -2.98 10.05
CA ALA A 39 -6.43 -2.50 11.41
C ALA A 39 -5.21 -3.12 12.14
N TYR A 40 -4.95 -4.41 11.92
CA TYR A 40 -3.82 -5.12 12.56
C TYR A 40 -2.49 -4.71 11.95
N GLU A 41 -2.44 -4.44 10.64
CA GLU A 41 -1.26 -3.87 9.99
C GLU A 41 -0.97 -2.48 10.53
N LYS A 42 -2.00 -1.63 10.70
CA LYS A 42 -1.81 -0.29 11.30
C LYS A 42 -1.29 -0.38 12.73
N ALA A 43 -1.91 -1.21 13.57
CA ALA A 43 -1.45 -1.41 14.95
C ALA A 43 0.00 -1.93 15.00
N SER A 44 0.34 -2.87 14.12
CA SER A 44 1.71 -3.39 13.97
C SER A 44 2.71 -2.33 13.51
N TRP A 45 2.30 -1.47 12.55
CA TRP A 45 3.10 -0.37 12.01
C TRP A 45 3.40 0.70 13.06
N ASP A 46 2.42 1.02 13.90
CA ASP A 46 2.54 2.02 14.95
C ASP A 46 3.57 1.67 16.03
N HIS A 47 3.90 0.39 16.15
CA HIS A 47 4.95 -0.12 17.05
C HIS A 47 6.26 -0.41 16.32
N GLY A 48 6.31 -0.16 15.01
CA GLY A 48 7.45 -0.40 14.14
C GLY A 48 8.41 0.79 14.02
N VAL A 49 9.57 0.55 13.40
CA VAL A 49 10.61 1.58 13.19
C VAL A 49 10.26 2.62 12.12
N HIS A 50 9.22 2.36 11.31
CA HIS A 50 8.77 3.24 10.22
C HIS A 50 7.42 3.90 10.51
N HIS A 51 6.98 3.93 11.77
CA HIS A 51 5.67 4.49 12.18
C HIS A 51 5.42 5.96 11.77
N SER A 52 6.46 6.68 11.33
CA SER A 52 6.39 8.08 10.91
C SER A 52 6.12 8.29 9.42
N VAL A 53 6.17 7.24 8.60
CA VAL A 53 5.84 7.30 7.16
C VAL A 53 4.54 6.55 6.87
N GLY A 54 3.88 6.91 5.78
CA GLY A 54 2.56 6.40 5.42
C GLY A 54 2.60 5.01 4.77
N CYS A 55 1.45 4.35 4.74
CA CYS A 55 1.30 2.99 4.20
C CYS A 55 1.77 2.92 2.73
N LEU A 56 1.41 3.92 1.92
CA LEU A 56 1.75 3.95 0.51
C LEU A 56 3.20 4.32 0.22
N ASP A 57 3.95 4.84 1.19
CA ASP A 57 5.39 5.07 1.02
C ASP A 57 6.13 3.74 0.82
N CYS A 58 5.55 2.62 1.28
CA CYS A 58 6.08 1.27 1.10
C CYS A 58 5.22 0.38 0.18
N HIS A 59 3.88 0.55 0.19
CA HIS A 59 2.96 -0.33 -0.52
C HIS A 59 2.49 0.15 -1.90
N THR A 60 2.91 1.34 -2.35
CA THR A 60 2.62 1.78 -3.71
C THR A 60 3.39 0.97 -4.74
N GLY A 61 2.74 0.68 -5.87
CA GLY A 61 3.43 0.32 -7.11
C GLY A 61 3.04 1.25 -8.26
N GLY A 62 2.67 2.48 -7.93
CA GLY A 62 2.23 3.52 -8.86
C GLY A 62 0.72 3.59 -9.05
N PHE A 63 0.25 4.77 -9.46
CA PHE A 63 -1.18 5.14 -9.54
C PHE A 63 -2.07 4.07 -10.19
N VAL A 64 -1.71 3.61 -11.40
CA VAL A 64 -2.55 2.66 -12.16
C VAL A 64 -2.68 1.32 -11.44
N ARG A 65 -1.57 0.78 -10.94
CA ARG A 65 -1.56 -0.49 -10.22
C ARG A 65 -2.34 -0.38 -8.91
N ASP A 66 -2.11 0.68 -8.15
CA ASP A 66 -2.73 0.87 -6.84
C ASP A 66 -4.25 0.96 -6.96
N LYS A 67 -4.76 1.69 -7.98
CA LYS A 67 -6.20 1.80 -8.20
C LYS A 67 -6.82 0.53 -8.78
N THR A 68 -6.16 -0.15 -9.70
CA THR A 68 -6.68 -1.41 -10.28
C THR A 68 -6.70 -2.55 -9.27
N GLN A 69 -5.58 -2.80 -8.59
CA GLN A 69 -5.46 -3.87 -7.59
C GLN A 69 -6.25 -3.53 -6.32
N GLY A 70 -6.25 -2.27 -5.89
CA GLY A 70 -7.05 -1.80 -4.76
C GLY A 70 -8.54 -2.00 -4.99
N SER A 71 -9.06 -1.60 -6.16
CA SER A 71 -10.49 -1.80 -6.51
C SER A 71 -10.86 -3.29 -6.54
N ARG A 72 -9.98 -4.14 -7.07
CA ARG A 72 -10.18 -5.60 -7.04
C ARG A 72 -10.25 -6.12 -5.60
N LYS A 73 -9.34 -5.69 -4.72
CA LYS A 73 -9.35 -6.10 -3.30
C LYS A 73 -10.63 -5.67 -2.60
N VAL A 74 -11.07 -4.42 -2.79
CA VAL A 74 -12.34 -3.92 -2.25
C VAL A 74 -13.49 -4.81 -2.71
N TYR A 75 -13.61 -5.08 -4.01
CA TYR A 75 -14.64 -5.97 -4.54
C TYR A 75 -14.63 -7.36 -3.88
N LEU A 76 -13.45 -7.99 -3.75
CA LEU A 76 -13.33 -9.33 -3.17
C LEU A 76 -13.75 -9.36 -1.69
N VAL A 77 -13.38 -8.34 -0.91
CA VAL A 77 -13.76 -8.24 0.50
C VAL A 77 -15.26 -7.99 0.65
N PHE A 78 -15.82 -7.05 -0.11
CA PHE A 78 -17.25 -6.72 -0.02
C PHE A 78 -18.17 -7.84 -0.53
N THR A 79 -17.69 -8.69 -1.44
CA THR A 79 -18.43 -9.87 -1.91
C THR A 79 -18.19 -11.12 -1.06
N GLY A 80 -17.40 -11.03 0.02
CA GLY A 80 -17.09 -12.16 0.90
C GLY A 80 -16.23 -13.25 0.26
N GLN A 81 -15.62 -12.98 -0.90
CA GLN A 81 -14.70 -13.92 -1.56
C GLN A 81 -13.33 -13.97 -0.86
N VAL A 82 -13.00 -12.92 -0.11
CA VAL A 82 -11.77 -12.82 0.69
C VAL A 82 -12.10 -12.21 2.04
N ASP A 83 -11.58 -12.83 3.10
CA ASP A 83 -11.54 -12.28 4.44
C ASP A 83 -10.07 -11.94 4.81
N PRO A 84 -9.68 -10.66 4.85
CA PRO A 84 -8.30 -10.26 5.11
C PRO A 84 -7.82 -10.60 6.53
N HIS A 85 -8.73 -10.95 7.45
CA HIS A 85 -8.36 -11.36 8.81
C HIS A 85 -8.11 -12.86 8.91
N HIS A 86 -8.63 -13.68 8.00
CA HIS A 86 -8.50 -15.14 8.07
C HIS A 86 -7.68 -15.72 6.92
N ASP A 87 -7.78 -15.10 5.75
CA ASP A 87 -7.13 -15.61 4.55
C ASP A 87 -5.66 -15.19 4.50
N ARG A 88 -4.80 -16.15 4.18
CA ARG A 88 -3.39 -15.87 3.88
C ARG A 88 -3.29 -15.36 2.45
N LEU A 89 -3.36 -14.05 2.31
CA LEU A 89 -3.20 -13.39 1.02
C LEU A 89 -1.72 -13.29 0.63
N PRO A 90 -1.39 -13.46 -0.66
CA PRO A 90 -0.03 -13.27 -1.13
C PRO A 90 0.46 -11.84 -0.89
N SER A 91 1.67 -11.71 -0.36
CA SER A 91 2.41 -10.46 -0.31
C SER A 91 3.18 -10.25 -1.62
N TYR A 92 3.57 -9.00 -1.90
CA TYR A 92 4.36 -8.64 -3.09
C TYR A 92 5.65 -7.95 -2.66
N PRO A 93 6.57 -8.67 -1.99
CA PRO A 93 7.72 -8.08 -1.33
C PRO A 93 8.66 -7.36 -2.30
N ASP A 94 8.80 -7.83 -3.55
CA ASP A 94 9.62 -7.20 -4.58
C ASP A 94 9.17 -5.77 -4.92
N LYS A 95 7.88 -5.47 -4.75
CA LYS A 95 7.35 -4.11 -4.98
C LYS A 95 7.58 -3.20 -3.81
N THR A 96 7.59 -3.74 -2.60
CA THR A 96 8.01 -2.98 -1.42
C THR A 96 9.52 -2.74 -1.45
N MET A 97 10.32 -3.68 -1.98
CA MET A 97 11.77 -3.52 -2.10
C MET A 97 12.18 -2.25 -2.85
N SER A 98 11.55 -1.93 -3.99
CA SER A 98 11.89 -0.70 -4.73
C SER A 98 11.67 0.56 -3.89
N ASN A 99 10.68 0.55 -3.01
CA ASN A 99 10.40 1.66 -2.11
C ASN A 99 11.39 1.70 -0.94
N CYS A 100 11.86 0.54 -0.45
CA CYS A 100 12.98 0.48 0.51
C CYS A 100 14.24 1.12 -0.08
N ILE A 101 14.60 0.75 -1.32
CA ILE A 101 15.76 1.31 -2.04
C ILE A 101 15.62 2.83 -2.22
N GLY A 102 14.41 3.32 -2.54
CA GLY A 102 14.13 4.73 -2.72
C GLY A 102 14.44 5.63 -1.52
N CYS A 103 14.50 5.08 -0.31
CA CYS A 103 14.86 5.81 0.90
C CYS A 103 16.21 5.39 1.50
N HIS A 104 16.55 4.09 1.47
CA HIS A 104 17.73 3.55 2.16
C HIS A 104 18.96 3.44 1.28
N MET A 105 18.82 3.53 -0.05
CA MET A 105 19.94 3.39 -1.00
C MET A 105 19.98 4.56 -1.99
N THR A 106 19.85 5.77 -1.46
CA THR A 106 19.97 7.02 -2.24
C THR A 106 21.44 7.38 -2.47
N GLU A 107 21.69 8.30 -3.41
CA GLU A 107 23.02 8.88 -3.64
C GLU A 107 23.59 9.50 -2.36
N GLU A 108 22.76 10.22 -1.60
CA GLU A 108 23.15 10.81 -0.32
C GLU A 108 23.62 9.75 0.70
N VAL A 109 22.93 8.59 0.76
CA VAL A 109 23.36 7.48 1.63
C VAL A 109 24.68 6.88 1.12
N ALA A 110 24.83 6.74 -0.20
CA ALA A 110 26.07 6.24 -0.80
C ALA A 110 27.27 7.13 -0.48
N GLU A 111 27.10 8.45 -0.55
CA GLU A 111 28.14 9.43 -0.21
C GLU A 111 28.52 9.39 1.28
N LYS A 112 27.52 9.30 2.16
CA LYS A 112 27.74 9.28 3.62
C LYS A 112 28.26 7.93 4.13
N ASN A 113 27.89 6.83 3.47
CA ASN A 113 28.23 5.48 3.90
C ASN A 113 28.52 4.56 2.69
N PRO A 114 29.67 4.71 2.03
CA PRO A 114 30.01 3.96 0.83
C PRO A 114 30.15 2.45 1.09
N ILE A 115 30.66 2.06 2.26
CA ILE A 115 30.78 0.64 2.64
C ILE A 115 29.40 -0.01 2.78
N TYR A 116 28.44 0.68 3.41
CA TYR A 116 27.06 0.18 3.48
C TYR A 116 26.49 -0.09 2.08
N MET A 117 26.68 0.86 1.16
CA MET A 117 26.18 0.77 -0.21
C MET A 117 26.81 -0.40 -0.98
N GLU A 118 28.14 -0.52 -0.92
CA GLU A 118 28.87 -1.63 -1.55
C GLU A 118 28.36 -2.98 -1.04
N ARG A 119 28.29 -3.16 0.29
CA ARG A 119 27.85 -4.42 0.91
C ARG A 119 26.39 -4.75 0.61
N HIS A 120 25.48 -3.77 0.65
CA HIS A 120 24.07 -4.03 0.33
C HIS A 120 23.86 -4.29 -1.16
N SER A 121 24.67 -3.69 -2.04
CA SER A 121 24.64 -3.98 -3.47
C SER A 121 25.05 -5.43 -3.75
N GLU A 122 26.06 -5.97 -3.04
CA GLU A 122 26.42 -7.39 -3.11
C GLU A 122 25.28 -8.30 -2.60
N TYR A 123 24.68 -7.98 -1.45
CA TYR A 123 23.61 -8.79 -0.87
C TYR A 123 22.38 -8.86 -1.77
N LEU A 124 22.04 -7.76 -2.47
CA LEU A 124 20.91 -7.72 -3.40
C LEU A 124 21.09 -8.60 -4.64
N VAL A 125 22.31 -9.10 -4.92
CA VAL A 125 22.52 -10.11 -5.98
C VAL A 125 22.00 -11.48 -5.55
N ALA A 126 22.01 -11.78 -4.25
CA ALA A 126 21.67 -13.10 -3.70
C ALA A 126 20.34 -13.13 -2.93
N ALA A 127 19.92 -12.01 -2.34
CA ALA A 127 18.69 -11.92 -1.57
C ALA A 127 17.47 -11.68 -2.49
N GLU A 128 16.33 -12.29 -2.17
CA GLU A 128 15.08 -12.07 -2.91
C GLU A 128 14.58 -10.63 -2.76
N ASN A 129 14.65 -10.09 -1.53
CA ASN A 129 14.23 -8.73 -1.21
C ASN A 129 14.77 -8.31 0.18
N CYS A 130 14.65 -7.02 0.51
CA CYS A 130 15.14 -6.47 1.78
C CYS A 130 14.53 -7.19 3.01
N ILE A 131 13.24 -7.56 2.92
CA ILE A 131 12.54 -8.15 4.07
C ILE A 131 12.82 -9.64 4.27
N ALA A 132 13.61 -10.27 3.38
CA ALA A 132 14.13 -11.61 3.60
C ALA A 132 15.10 -11.66 4.79
N CYS A 133 15.76 -10.52 5.09
CA CYS A 133 16.68 -10.38 6.22
C CYS A 133 16.21 -9.34 7.25
N HIS A 134 15.42 -8.34 6.85
CA HIS A 134 15.00 -7.23 7.70
C HIS A 134 13.52 -7.26 8.08
N GLU A 135 13.22 -6.95 9.34
CA GLU A 135 11.86 -6.58 9.74
C GLU A 135 11.59 -5.12 9.38
N GLY A 136 11.23 -4.89 8.11
CA GLY A 136 11.14 -3.56 7.49
C GLY A 136 9.97 -2.67 7.93
N GLY A 137 9.28 -2.97 9.03
CA GLY A 137 8.33 -2.02 9.64
C GLY A 137 7.18 -2.65 10.42
N HIS A 138 6.60 -3.77 9.98
CA HIS A 138 5.54 -4.43 10.75
C HIS A 138 6.10 -5.32 11.85
N VAL A 139 5.74 -5.05 13.11
CA VAL A 139 5.90 -6.02 14.21
C VAL A 139 5.00 -7.23 13.93
N GLN A 140 5.62 -8.36 13.57
CA GLN A 140 4.90 -9.54 13.04
C GLN A 140 3.92 -10.11 14.07
N GLU A 141 4.33 -10.19 15.34
CA GLU A 141 3.49 -10.69 16.43
C GLU A 141 2.16 -9.93 16.55
N ILE A 142 2.19 -8.59 16.42
CA ILE A 142 0.98 -7.76 16.47
C ILE A 142 0.14 -7.96 15.22
N ARG A 143 0.78 -7.98 14.04
CA ARG A 143 0.09 -8.12 12.75
C ARG A 143 -0.66 -9.45 12.65
N ASP A 144 -0.04 -10.52 13.10
CA ASP A 144 -0.54 -11.88 12.94
C ASP A 144 -1.71 -12.20 13.88
N LYS A 145 -2.00 -11.34 14.86
CA LYS A 145 -3.25 -11.38 15.64
C LYS A 145 -4.50 -11.27 14.78
N ARG A 146 -4.40 -10.78 13.53
CA ARG A 146 -5.52 -10.76 12.58
C ARG A 146 -6.15 -12.14 12.41
N TYR A 147 -5.34 -13.20 12.43
CA TYR A 147 -5.77 -14.59 12.26
C TYR A 147 -6.46 -15.20 13.49
N LEU A 148 -6.42 -14.51 14.63
CA LEU A 148 -7.07 -14.93 15.87
C LEU A 148 -8.43 -14.25 16.07
N ALA A 149 -8.79 -13.29 15.22
CA ALA A 149 -10.09 -12.64 15.28
C ALA A 149 -11.21 -13.65 15.00
N VAL A 150 -12.39 -13.47 15.59
CA VAL A 150 -13.56 -14.31 15.29
C VAL A 150 -14.17 -13.83 13.96
N ARG A 151 -14.57 -14.76 13.07
CA ARG A 151 -15.25 -14.41 11.81
C ARG A 151 -16.54 -13.63 12.08
N ARG A 152 -16.76 -12.59 11.28
CA ARG A 152 -18.00 -11.82 11.30
C ARG A 152 -19.15 -12.73 10.80
N GLY A 153 -20.00 -13.20 11.72
CA GLY A 153 -21.09 -14.14 11.44
C GLY A 153 -21.04 -15.45 12.25
N GLU A 154 -20.01 -15.66 13.06
CA GLU A 154 -19.87 -16.78 14.01
C GLU A 154 -20.08 -16.34 15.47
N GLN A 155 -20.61 -15.12 15.67
CA GLN A 155 -21.11 -14.59 16.96
C GLN A 155 -22.64 -14.63 16.96
#